data_AF-A0A7X7LHE8-F1
#
_entry.id   AF-A0A7X7LHE8-F1
#
_cell.length_a   1.000
_cell.length_b   1.000
_cell.length_c   1.000
_cell.angle_alpha   90.00
_cell.angle_beta   90.00
_cell.angle_gamma   90.00
#
_symmetry.space_group_name_H-M   'P 1'
#
loop_
_entity.id
_entity.type
_entity.pdbx_description
1 polymer ?
#
loop_
_entity_poly.entity_id
_entity_poly.type
_entity_poly.pdbx_seq_one_letter_code
_entity_poly.pdbx_strand_id
1 'polypeptide(L)'
;MKNKPVAFYLIAISFAIIFGGCKETPKTIFPDNQLIYGLASPIKLTNETSEISLLDYFSPSDTQLIDSISGDSSYEINFNKERSMFSIRQSPESPSVSSLRIWIKNSAYSLILYKSRKVHYNYSFDSKGKSYKTVQIAGQMNDWNPVASSLTQNGNKWEIGFFLAPGRYHYQLVLDGKWVIDPNNPDIVDNNIGGFNSLLVINGNDRSKSPFLYPREPDKKQIKIGIEGKADQIIALWQNFELPTQMVQNCDSFATIEIPFDATTMERSFIRLVAMNEHGASNDLLIPLEKGQVITSPKQLERDDREASILYFLMVDRFNNGTTDNDRQIDDPLILPPANYKGGDLIGITKKIKEGYFEKLGINTIWLSPIAQNPNEGYTEFPEPHRKYSGYHGYWPVTLTTIDNRFGNEEQLHELVNTAHENGISVLLDHVSNHVHQNNQIIIDHPEWATE
;
A
#
# COMPACT_ATOMS: atom_id res chain seq x y z
N MET A 1 47.74 12.73 65.78
CA MET A 1 49.02 13.43 66.06
C MET A 1 50.14 12.71 65.33
N LYS A 2 50.91 13.47 64.53
CA LYS A 2 52.32 13.28 64.16
C LYS A 2 52.82 11.87 63.78
N ASN A 3 53.07 11.61 62.49
CA ASN A 3 54.41 11.75 61.88
C ASN A 3 54.48 11.13 60.47
N LYS A 4 54.85 11.95 59.48
CA LYS A 4 55.57 11.57 58.24
C LYS A 4 57.08 11.43 58.57
N PRO A 5 57.98 11.06 57.64
CA PRO A 5 57.95 10.07 56.55
C PRO A 5 59.23 9.19 56.53
N VAL A 6 59.33 8.20 55.63
CA VAL A 6 60.61 7.75 55.06
C VAL A 6 60.42 7.63 53.55
N ALA A 7 61.26 8.37 52.81
CA ALA A 7 61.34 8.34 51.36
C ALA A 7 62.39 7.32 50.92
N PHE A 8 62.06 6.51 49.90
CA PHE A 8 63.04 5.81 49.08
C PHE A 8 62.79 6.20 47.63
N TYR A 9 63.82 6.75 46.99
CA TYR A 9 63.87 7.04 45.57
C TYR A 9 64.22 5.75 44.81
N LEU A 10 63.51 5.46 43.71
CA LEU A 10 64.01 4.59 42.65
C LEU A 10 63.37 4.96 41.30
N ILE A 11 64.15 5.73 40.54
CA ILE A 11 64.38 5.67 39.09
C ILE A 11 63.14 5.42 38.21
N ALA A 12 62.60 6.50 37.64
CA ALA A 12 61.68 6.44 36.50
C ALA A 12 62.48 6.50 35.18
N ILE A 13 62.45 5.41 34.41
CA ILE A 13 62.87 5.37 33.01
C ILE A 13 61.65 5.75 32.16
N SER A 14 61.81 6.82 31.40
CA SER A 14 60.80 7.35 30.48
C SER A 14 60.51 6.38 29.34
N PHE A 15 59.26 5.90 29.24
CA PHE A 15 58.70 5.40 27.99
C PHE A 15 57.70 6.44 27.46
N ALA A 16 58.10 7.13 26.40
CA ALA A 16 57.21 7.97 25.62
C ALA A 16 56.28 7.05 24.80
N ILE A 17 55.00 6.98 25.19
CA ILE A 17 53.95 6.41 24.36
C ILE A 17 53.29 7.56 23.62
N ILE A 18 53.57 7.67 22.33
CA ILE A 18 52.89 8.58 21.40
C ILE A 18 51.55 7.92 21.04
N PHE A 19 50.46 8.31 21.71
CA PHE A 19 49.10 8.05 21.23
C PHE A 19 48.70 9.17 20.27
N GLY A 20 49.16 9.07 19.02
CA GLY A 20 48.65 9.85 17.90
C GLY A 20 47.64 9.02 17.11
N GLY A 21 46.41 8.92 17.62
CA GLY A 21 45.30 8.29 16.92
C GLY A 21 44.11 9.23 16.89
N CYS A 22 44.00 10.07 15.85
CA CYS A 22 42.74 10.73 15.53
C CYS A 22 41.73 9.65 15.16
N LYS A 23 40.90 9.23 16.10
CA LYS A 23 39.61 8.63 15.76
C LYS A 23 38.74 9.78 15.27
N GLU A 24 38.65 9.97 13.96
CA GLU A 24 37.57 10.80 13.42
C GLU A 24 36.26 10.22 13.94
N THR A 25 35.54 11.00 14.74
CA THR A 25 34.18 10.68 15.14
C THR A 25 33.34 10.58 13.86
N PRO A 26 32.61 9.46 13.65
CA PRO A 26 31.73 9.33 12.50
C PRO A 26 30.79 10.53 12.42
N LYS A 27 30.73 11.16 11.25
CA LYS A 27 29.96 12.38 11.03
C LYS A 27 28.49 12.00 10.82
N THR A 28 27.58 12.60 11.58
CA THR A 28 26.14 12.54 11.30
C THR A 28 25.85 13.28 9.99
N ILE A 29 25.08 12.65 9.11
CA ILE A 29 24.79 13.18 7.77
C ILE A 29 23.35 13.71 7.70
N PHE A 30 22.46 13.19 8.54
CA PHE A 30 21.02 13.42 8.44
C PHE A 30 20.48 14.18 9.66
N PRO A 31 19.36 14.92 9.51
CA PRO A 31 18.75 15.61 10.62
C PRO A 31 18.09 14.62 11.59
N ASP A 32 18.16 14.93 12.90
CA ASP A 32 17.54 14.10 13.94
C ASP A 32 16.00 14.07 13.87
N ASN A 33 15.39 15.11 13.28
CA ASN A 33 13.94 15.24 13.24
C ASN A 33 13.33 14.54 12.02
N GLN A 34 12.51 13.52 12.24
CA GLN A 34 11.78 12.80 11.20
C GLN A 34 10.36 13.35 11.08
N LEU A 35 10.17 14.34 10.20
CA LEU A 35 8.88 15.02 10.03
C LEU A 35 7.85 14.26 9.19
N ILE A 36 8.29 13.28 8.39
CA ILE A 36 7.37 12.42 7.64
C ILE A 36 6.80 11.35 8.56
N TYR A 37 5.50 11.06 8.43
CA TYR A 37 4.85 9.94 9.10
C TYR A 37 5.44 8.59 8.65
N GLY A 38 6.23 7.96 9.52
CA GLY A 38 6.84 6.67 9.23
C GLY A 38 7.68 6.68 7.94
N LEU A 39 7.62 5.59 7.17
CA LEU A 39 8.19 5.54 5.84
C LEU A 39 7.20 6.09 4.81
N ALA A 40 7.65 7.05 4.01
CA ALA A 40 6.83 7.63 2.96
C ALA A 40 6.36 6.57 1.95
N SER A 41 5.08 6.57 1.61
CA SER A 41 4.62 5.85 0.41
C SER A 41 5.21 6.49 -0.86
N PRO A 42 5.57 5.70 -1.89
CA PRO A 42 5.97 6.28 -3.16
C PRO A 42 4.81 7.01 -3.83
N ILE A 43 5.10 8.17 -4.41
CA ILE A 43 4.16 8.88 -5.27
C ILE A 43 4.11 8.15 -6.61
N LYS A 44 2.91 7.78 -7.05
CA LYS A 44 2.67 7.21 -8.39
C LYS A 44 1.85 8.19 -9.20
N LEU A 45 2.47 8.82 -10.20
CA LEU A 45 1.75 9.73 -11.09
C LEU A 45 0.69 8.95 -11.86
N THR A 46 -0.49 9.54 -11.99
CA THR A 46 -1.63 8.89 -12.65
C THR A 46 -1.87 9.45 -14.04
N ASN A 47 -1.62 10.74 -14.24
CA ASN A 47 -1.86 11.45 -15.50
C ASN A 47 -0.63 12.29 -15.89
N GLU A 48 -0.72 13.05 -17.00
CA GLU A 48 0.32 14.01 -17.39
C GLU A 48 0.62 15.03 -16.29
N THR A 49 -0.43 15.53 -15.63
CA THR A 49 -0.34 16.35 -14.41
C THR A 49 -1.06 15.63 -13.28
N SER A 50 -0.40 15.52 -12.13
CA SER A 50 -1.00 14.97 -10.91
C SER A 50 -0.95 16.01 -9.78
N GLU A 51 -2.00 16.05 -8.97
CA GLU A 51 -2.07 16.86 -7.74
C GLU A 51 -1.74 15.96 -6.54
N ILE A 52 -0.82 16.39 -5.69
CA ILE A 52 -0.36 15.61 -4.54
C ILE A 52 -0.57 16.42 -3.25
N SER A 53 -1.24 15.78 -2.28
CA SER A 53 -1.42 16.32 -0.94
C SER A 53 -0.17 16.06 -0.10
N LEU A 54 0.39 17.11 0.51
CA LEU A 54 1.51 16.98 1.45
C LEU A 54 1.03 16.53 2.84
N LEU A 55 -0.27 16.64 3.12
CA LEU A 55 -0.88 16.13 4.36
C LEU A 55 -0.86 14.60 4.44
N ASP A 56 -0.65 13.92 3.31
CA ASP A 56 -0.46 12.47 3.25
C ASP A 56 0.87 12.04 3.90
N TYR A 57 1.82 12.98 4.02
CA TYR A 57 3.19 12.72 4.48
C TYR A 57 3.58 13.49 5.74
N PHE A 58 3.09 14.71 5.90
CA PHE A 58 3.49 15.65 6.95
C PHE A 58 2.28 16.11 7.77
N SER A 59 2.52 16.53 9.01
CA SER A 59 1.47 17.17 9.81
C SER A 59 1.02 18.50 9.22
N PRO A 60 -0.22 18.94 9.48
CA PRO A 60 -0.70 20.25 9.04
C PRO A 60 0.21 21.42 9.47
N SER A 61 0.88 21.32 10.62
CA SER A 61 1.86 22.33 11.06
C SER A 61 3.18 22.26 10.30
N ASP A 62 3.65 21.07 9.94
CA ASP A 62 4.91 20.88 9.23
C ASP A 62 4.82 21.28 7.77
N THR A 63 3.65 21.11 7.12
CA THR A 63 3.47 21.57 5.74
C THR A 63 3.65 23.08 5.59
N GLN A 64 3.34 23.85 6.63
CA GLN A 64 3.55 25.30 6.65
C GLN A 64 5.03 25.69 6.74
N LEU A 65 5.90 24.77 7.18
CA LEU A 65 7.34 24.97 7.24
C LEU A 65 8.06 24.61 5.94
N ILE A 66 7.36 24.04 4.95
CA ILE A 66 7.94 23.70 3.65
C ILE A 66 8.32 24.98 2.90
N ASP A 67 9.58 25.02 2.47
CA ASP A 67 10.16 26.14 1.74
C ASP A 67 10.05 25.94 0.23
N SER A 68 10.41 24.75 -0.25
CA SER A 68 10.37 24.42 -1.67
C SER A 68 10.30 22.92 -1.93
N ILE A 69 9.94 22.57 -3.15
CA ILE A 69 9.93 21.20 -3.66
C ILE A 69 10.79 21.19 -4.91
N SER A 70 11.64 20.17 -5.03
CA SER A 70 12.54 20.00 -6.17
C SER A 70 12.63 18.54 -6.58
N GLY A 71 12.95 18.27 -7.82
CA GLY A 71 13.12 16.92 -8.35
C GLY A 71 13.96 16.94 -9.61
N ASP A 72 13.87 15.88 -10.41
CA ASP A 72 14.47 15.85 -11.74
C ASP A 72 13.93 16.99 -12.60
N SER A 73 14.82 17.65 -13.38
CA SER A 73 14.49 18.86 -14.14
C SER A 73 13.49 18.65 -15.27
N SER A 74 13.21 17.40 -15.65
CA SER A 74 12.16 17.07 -16.62
C SER A 74 10.74 17.20 -16.06
N TYR A 75 10.59 17.28 -14.73
CA TYR A 75 9.29 17.52 -14.10
C TYR A 75 9.06 19.01 -13.86
N GLU A 76 7.88 19.49 -14.25
CA GLU A 76 7.41 20.82 -13.88
C GLU A 76 6.62 20.71 -12.57
N ILE A 77 7.12 21.35 -11.50
CA ILE A 77 6.53 21.28 -10.16
C ILE A 77 6.04 22.66 -9.76
N ASN A 78 4.77 22.75 -9.35
CA ASN A 78 4.17 23.97 -8.84
C ASN A 78 3.63 23.73 -7.43
N PHE A 79 4.27 24.34 -6.43
CA PHE A 79 3.92 24.19 -5.03
C PHE A 79 2.92 25.26 -4.57
N ASN A 80 1.78 24.82 -4.04
CA ASN A 80 0.78 25.66 -3.40
C ASN A 80 0.84 25.48 -1.88
N LYS A 81 1.54 26.40 -1.22
CA LYS A 81 1.74 26.37 0.24
C LYS A 81 0.45 26.52 1.04
N GLU A 82 -0.47 27.39 0.60
CA GLU A 82 -1.74 27.64 1.29
C GLU A 82 -2.62 26.39 1.33
N ARG A 83 -2.59 25.59 0.25
CA ARG A 83 -3.36 24.34 0.17
C ARG A 83 -2.61 23.13 0.73
N SER A 84 -1.34 23.26 1.12
CA SER A 84 -0.48 22.11 1.45
C SER A 84 -0.46 21.06 0.34
N MET A 85 -0.42 21.50 -0.93
CA MET A 85 -0.40 20.62 -2.10
C MET A 85 0.61 21.09 -3.12
N PHE A 86 1.04 20.20 -4.01
CA PHE A 86 1.75 20.59 -5.22
C PHE A 86 1.21 19.84 -6.43
N SER A 87 1.27 20.51 -7.57
CA SER A 87 1.05 19.86 -8.86
C SER A 87 2.39 19.51 -9.48
N ILE A 88 2.42 18.37 -10.17
CA ILE A 88 3.59 17.89 -10.87
C ILE A 88 3.19 17.39 -12.25
N ARG A 89 3.86 17.92 -13.27
CA ARG A 89 3.67 17.55 -14.66
C ARG A 89 4.88 16.79 -15.17
N GLN A 90 4.63 15.62 -15.76
CA GLN A 90 5.65 14.77 -16.38
C GLN A 90 5.81 15.08 -17.87
N SER A 91 7.00 14.82 -18.41
CA SER A 91 7.30 14.86 -19.85
C SER A 91 7.65 13.46 -20.40
N PRO A 92 7.71 13.27 -21.73
CA PRO A 92 8.21 12.04 -22.33
C PRO A 92 9.62 11.66 -21.86
N GLU A 93 10.48 12.65 -21.61
CA GLU A 93 11.87 12.49 -21.15
C GLU A 93 11.97 12.19 -19.65
N SER A 94 10.90 12.39 -18.89
CA SER A 94 10.93 12.12 -17.45
C SER A 94 11.32 10.66 -17.14
N PRO A 95 12.18 10.43 -16.13
CA PRO A 95 12.64 9.10 -15.77
C PRO A 95 11.48 8.24 -15.24
N SER A 96 11.55 6.92 -15.40
CA SER A 96 10.51 6.02 -14.89
C SER A 96 10.39 6.04 -13.36
N VAL A 97 11.47 6.35 -12.66
CA VAL A 97 11.51 6.60 -11.22
C VAL A 97 12.52 7.72 -10.92
N SER A 98 12.20 8.57 -9.95
CA SER A 98 13.08 9.65 -9.47
C SER A 98 12.90 9.89 -7.98
N SER A 99 13.78 10.71 -7.41
CA SER A 99 13.69 11.21 -6.03
C SER A 99 13.13 12.64 -6.06
N LEU A 100 12.03 12.87 -5.36
CA LEU A 100 11.48 14.21 -5.12
C LEU A 100 11.91 14.68 -3.73
N ARG A 101 12.45 15.90 -3.62
CA ARG A 101 12.95 16.48 -2.37
C ARG A 101 12.05 17.61 -1.90
N ILE A 102 11.51 17.43 -0.69
CA ILE A 102 10.75 18.42 0.06
C ILE A 102 11.70 19.12 1.03
N TRP A 103 11.91 20.42 0.84
CA TRP A 103 12.84 21.20 1.65
C TRP A 103 12.11 21.88 2.80
N ILE A 104 12.57 21.62 4.02
CA ILE A 104 12.17 22.31 5.24
C ILE A 104 13.44 22.81 5.92
N LYS A 105 13.64 24.12 5.94
CA LYS A 105 14.87 24.81 6.35
C LYS A 105 16.07 24.25 5.57
N ASN A 106 17.00 23.59 6.27
CA ASN A 106 18.22 23.02 5.68
C ASN A 106 18.12 21.51 5.45
N SER A 107 16.94 20.92 5.61
CA SER A 107 16.71 19.47 5.52
C SER A 107 15.90 19.13 4.26
N ALA A 108 16.36 18.13 3.51
CA ALA A 108 15.66 17.60 2.34
C ALA A 108 15.06 16.22 2.64
N TYR A 109 13.74 16.15 2.73
CA TYR A 109 13.00 14.91 2.87
C TYR A 109 12.69 14.36 1.48
N SER A 110 13.02 13.10 1.23
CA SER A 110 13.01 12.47 -0.07
C SER A 110 11.84 11.50 -0.20
N LEU A 111 11.09 11.63 -1.30
CA LEU A 111 9.97 10.77 -1.67
C LEU A 111 10.31 10.09 -3.00
N ILE A 112 10.07 8.77 -3.09
CA ILE A 112 10.18 8.07 -4.37
C ILE A 112 9.01 8.49 -5.27
N LEU A 113 9.31 8.88 -6.50
CA LEU A 113 8.34 9.30 -7.51
C LEU A 113 8.39 8.34 -8.70
N TYR A 114 7.27 7.70 -9.01
CA TYR A 114 7.09 6.89 -10.21
C TYR A 114 6.30 7.65 -11.27
N LYS A 115 6.85 7.69 -12.49
CA LYS A 115 6.19 8.24 -13.66
C LYS A 115 4.93 7.45 -14.02
N SER A 116 3.90 8.14 -14.48
CA SER A 116 2.71 7.51 -15.03
C SER A 116 3.10 6.77 -16.31
N ARG A 117 2.72 5.49 -16.38
CA ARG A 117 2.85 4.68 -17.58
C ARG A 117 1.63 4.81 -18.50
N LYS A 118 0.64 5.63 -18.11
CA LYS A 118 -0.57 5.77 -18.92
C LYS A 118 -0.23 6.39 -20.27
N VAL A 119 -0.82 5.84 -21.31
CA VAL A 119 -0.73 6.32 -22.69
C VAL A 119 -2.09 6.76 -23.15
N HIS A 120 -2.13 7.77 -24.03
CA HIS A 120 -3.36 8.15 -24.70
C HIS A 120 -3.72 7.09 -25.75
N TYR A 121 -4.88 6.48 -25.60
CA TYR A 121 -5.44 5.46 -26.49
C TYR A 121 -6.76 5.95 -27.05
N ASN A 122 -6.85 6.09 -28.37
CA ASN A 122 -8.10 6.44 -29.03
C ASN A 122 -8.86 5.16 -29.42
N TYR A 123 -9.96 4.89 -28.72
CA TYR A 123 -10.88 3.82 -29.06
C TYR A 123 -11.79 4.26 -30.22
N SER A 124 -12.07 3.33 -31.14
CA SER A 124 -12.93 3.59 -32.29
C SER A 124 -13.85 2.41 -32.57
N PHE A 125 -15.15 2.69 -32.73
CA PHE A 125 -16.18 1.74 -33.11
C PHE A 125 -16.81 2.16 -34.44
N ASP A 126 -16.65 1.34 -35.48
CA ASP A 126 -17.34 1.50 -36.76
C ASP A 126 -18.75 0.89 -36.68
N SER A 127 -19.78 1.71 -36.90
CA SER A 127 -21.17 1.27 -36.85
C SER A 127 -21.58 0.43 -38.08
N LYS A 128 -20.72 0.35 -39.11
CA LYS A 128 -20.95 -0.33 -40.38
C LYS A 128 -22.25 0.12 -41.05
N GLY A 129 -22.55 1.42 -40.97
CA GLY A 129 -23.73 2.06 -41.54
C GLY A 129 -25.01 1.93 -40.70
N LYS A 130 -24.94 1.31 -39.51
CA LYS A 130 -26.05 1.34 -38.54
C LYS A 130 -26.10 2.70 -37.85
N SER A 131 -27.32 3.18 -37.59
CA SER A 131 -27.57 4.39 -36.81
C SER A 131 -27.82 4.00 -35.35
N TYR A 132 -27.14 4.68 -34.43
CA TYR A 132 -27.33 4.59 -32.99
C TYR A 132 -27.56 6.00 -32.46
N LYS A 133 -28.42 6.15 -31.45
CA LYS A 133 -28.60 7.42 -30.73
C LYS A 133 -27.50 7.62 -29.70
N THR A 134 -27.12 6.55 -29.01
CA THR A 134 -26.03 6.55 -28.05
C THR A 134 -25.11 5.36 -28.28
N VAL A 135 -23.81 5.64 -28.26
CA VAL A 135 -22.76 4.62 -28.22
C VAL A 135 -21.89 4.94 -27.02
N GLN A 136 -21.82 4.01 -26.09
CA GLN A 136 -21.03 4.12 -24.88
C GLN A 136 -20.16 2.88 -24.72
N ILE A 137 -19.10 3.01 -23.95
CA ILE A 137 -18.22 1.90 -23.57
C ILE A 137 -18.19 1.80 -22.05
N ALA A 138 -18.28 0.60 -21.52
CA ALA A 138 -18.22 0.32 -20.10
C ALA A 138 -17.29 -0.87 -19.85
N GLY A 139 -16.34 -0.71 -18.94
CA GLY A 139 -15.37 -1.75 -18.63
C GLY A 139 -14.44 -1.33 -17.51
N GLN A 140 -13.36 -2.09 -17.34
CA GLN A 140 -12.35 -1.83 -16.31
C GLN A 140 -11.65 -0.46 -16.46
N MET A 141 -11.72 0.17 -17.63
CA MET A 141 -11.17 1.51 -17.88
C MET A 141 -11.96 2.65 -17.22
N ASN A 142 -13.22 2.39 -16.84
CA ASN A 142 -14.15 3.41 -16.33
C ASN A 142 -15.13 2.84 -15.29
N ASP A 143 -14.69 1.84 -14.54
CA ASP A 143 -15.46 1.20 -13.47
C ASP A 143 -16.85 0.70 -13.92
N TRP A 144 -16.93 0.20 -15.15
CA TRP A 144 -18.17 -0.29 -15.76
C TRP A 144 -19.30 0.75 -15.83
N ASN A 145 -18.97 2.05 -15.84
CA ASN A 145 -19.93 3.14 -15.94
C ASN A 145 -20.05 3.64 -17.40
N PRO A 146 -21.13 3.31 -18.13
CA PRO A 146 -21.28 3.73 -19.53
C PRO A 146 -21.50 5.23 -19.69
N VAL A 147 -22.12 5.89 -18.70
CA VAL A 147 -22.40 7.33 -18.76
C VAL A 147 -21.10 8.14 -18.75
N ALA A 148 -20.09 7.65 -18.02
CA ALA A 148 -18.77 8.27 -17.94
C ALA A 148 -17.96 8.21 -19.25
N SER A 149 -18.40 7.47 -20.27
CA SER A 149 -17.63 7.25 -21.50
C SER A 149 -18.52 7.14 -22.73
N SER A 150 -19.24 8.22 -23.03
CA SER A 150 -20.04 8.35 -24.25
C SER A 150 -19.15 8.73 -25.44
N LEU A 151 -19.26 8.00 -26.55
CA LEU A 151 -18.44 8.20 -27.73
C LEU A 151 -18.99 9.34 -28.60
N THR A 152 -18.09 10.00 -29.33
CA THR A 152 -18.45 11.06 -30.29
C THR A 152 -18.53 10.49 -31.70
N GLN A 153 -19.60 10.80 -32.43
CA GLN A 153 -19.77 10.34 -33.80
C GLN A 153 -18.95 11.18 -34.79
N ASN A 154 -18.21 10.49 -35.66
CA ASN A 154 -17.45 11.04 -36.77
C ASN A 154 -17.71 10.18 -38.04
N GLY A 155 -18.72 10.57 -38.82
CA GLY A 155 -19.22 9.77 -39.93
C GLY A 155 -19.81 8.43 -39.46
N ASN A 156 -19.24 7.33 -39.93
CA ASN A 156 -19.63 5.96 -39.52
C ASN A 156 -18.90 5.49 -38.25
N LYS A 157 -17.93 6.26 -37.74
CA LYS A 157 -17.15 5.90 -36.56
C LYS A 157 -17.66 6.62 -35.33
N TRP A 158 -17.51 5.97 -34.20
CA TRP A 158 -17.72 6.52 -32.86
C TRP A 158 -16.40 6.42 -32.13
N GLU A 159 -15.94 7.52 -31.53
CA GLU A 159 -14.58 7.62 -31.00
C GLU A 159 -14.55 8.21 -29.59
N ILE A 160 -13.57 7.78 -28.79
CA ILE A 160 -13.28 8.34 -27.47
C ILE A 160 -11.80 8.09 -27.11
N GLY A 161 -11.16 9.07 -26.49
CA GLY A 161 -9.81 8.96 -25.96
C GLY A 161 -9.79 8.50 -24.50
N PHE A 162 -8.87 7.60 -24.16
CA PHE A 162 -8.58 7.20 -22.79
C PHE A 162 -7.11 7.41 -22.46
N PHE A 163 -6.81 7.67 -21.18
CA PHE A 163 -5.46 7.52 -20.65
C PHE A 163 -5.40 6.20 -19.87
N LEU A 164 -4.72 5.20 -20.41
CA LEU A 164 -4.67 3.84 -19.87
C LEU A 164 -3.24 3.38 -19.67
N ALA A 165 -2.97 2.68 -18.57
CA ALA A 165 -1.70 1.99 -18.41
C ALA A 165 -1.64 0.78 -19.36
N PRO A 166 -0.44 0.31 -19.74
CA PRO A 166 -0.29 -0.97 -20.41
C PRO A 166 -0.94 -2.09 -19.61
N GLY A 167 -1.78 -2.88 -20.26
CA GLY A 167 -2.62 -3.86 -19.59
C GLY A 167 -3.72 -4.45 -20.47
N ARG A 168 -4.54 -5.28 -19.83
CA ARG A 168 -5.69 -5.97 -20.42
C ARG A 168 -6.94 -5.44 -19.74
N TYR A 169 -7.88 -4.93 -20.52
CA TYR A 169 -9.09 -4.28 -20.03
C TYR A 169 -10.31 -4.98 -20.61
N HIS A 170 -11.12 -5.56 -19.74
CA HIS A 170 -12.40 -6.17 -20.09
C HIS A 170 -13.45 -5.07 -20.25
N TYR A 171 -14.22 -5.10 -21.34
CA TYR A 171 -15.26 -4.11 -21.61
C TYR A 171 -16.43 -4.67 -22.44
N GLN A 172 -17.51 -3.91 -22.47
CA GLN A 172 -18.64 -4.07 -23.38
C GLN A 172 -19.03 -2.71 -23.95
N LEU A 173 -19.74 -2.73 -25.08
CA LEU A 173 -20.40 -1.55 -25.62
C LEU A 173 -21.84 -1.49 -25.12
N VAL A 174 -22.33 -0.29 -24.90
CA VAL A 174 -23.75 -0.02 -24.62
C VAL A 174 -24.30 0.78 -25.79
N LEU A 175 -25.02 0.09 -26.68
CA LEU A 175 -25.60 0.65 -27.89
C LEU A 175 -27.08 0.90 -27.64
N ASP A 176 -27.52 2.17 -27.61
CA ASP A 176 -28.90 2.55 -27.29
C ASP A 176 -29.42 1.90 -25.99
N GLY A 177 -28.56 1.82 -24.97
CA GLY A 177 -28.87 1.19 -23.67
C GLY A 177 -28.71 -0.34 -23.63
N LYS A 178 -28.37 -0.98 -24.75
CA LYS A 178 -28.16 -2.44 -24.82
C LYS A 178 -26.68 -2.81 -24.73
N TRP A 179 -26.35 -3.61 -23.72
CA TRP A 179 -25.03 -4.19 -23.53
C TRP A 179 -24.73 -5.26 -24.58
N VAL A 180 -23.61 -5.11 -25.28
CA VAL A 180 -23.14 -6.03 -26.31
C VAL A 180 -21.62 -6.16 -26.27
N ILE A 181 -21.11 -7.32 -26.69
CA ILE A 181 -19.71 -7.44 -27.07
C ILE A 181 -19.43 -6.55 -28.28
N ASP A 182 -18.23 -6.00 -28.36
CA ASP A 182 -17.82 -5.15 -29.47
C ASP A 182 -17.71 -6.00 -30.75
N PRO A 183 -18.60 -5.81 -31.74
CA PRO A 183 -18.58 -6.61 -32.95
C PRO A 183 -17.40 -6.28 -33.88
N ASN A 184 -16.60 -5.26 -33.56
CA ASN A 184 -15.39 -4.91 -34.29
C ASN A 184 -14.11 -5.49 -33.66
N ASN A 185 -14.21 -6.04 -32.44
CA ASN A 185 -13.09 -6.64 -31.74
C ASN A 185 -13.29 -8.16 -31.59
N PRO A 186 -12.46 -8.99 -32.26
CA PRO A 186 -12.59 -10.45 -32.15
C PRO A 186 -12.08 -11.00 -30.81
N ASP A 187 -11.28 -10.24 -30.06
CA ASP A 187 -10.71 -10.69 -28.80
C ASP A 187 -11.76 -10.59 -27.68
N ILE A 188 -12.13 -11.74 -27.12
CA ILE A 188 -13.09 -11.86 -26.03
C ILE A 188 -12.52 -12.71 -24.88
N VAL A 189 -13.11 -12.55 -23.70
CA VAL A 189 -12.70 -13.25 -22.47
C VAL A 189 -13.93 -13.59 -21.63
N ASP A 190 -13.91 -14.76 -20.98
CA ASP A 190 -14.95 -15.18 -20.03
C ASP A 190 -15.06 -14.19 -18.86
N ASN A 191 -16.29 -13.82 -18.49
CA ASN A 191 -16.55 -12.87 -17.41
C ASN A 191 -16.75 -13.54 -16.03
N ASN A 192 -16.58 -14.85 -15.93
CA ASN A 192 -16.76 -15.72 -14.76
C ASN A 192 -18.18 -15.71 -14.15
N ILE A 193 -19.17 -15.20 -14.88
CA ILE A 193 -20.59 -15.20 -14.49
C ILE A 193 -21.49 -15.75 -15.61
N GLY A 194 -20.93 -16.56 -16.51
CA GLY A 194 -21.67 -17.23 -17.59
C GLY A 194 -21.84 -16.42 -18.88
N GLY A 195 -20.98 -15.41 -19.11
CA GLY A 195 -20.97 -14.61 -20.33
C GLY A 195 -19.56 -14.20 -20.77
N PHE A 196 -19.47 -13.26 -21.71
CA PHE A 196 -18.21 -12.79 -22.29
C PHE A 196 -18.10 -11.27 -22.28
N ASN A 197 -16.86 -10.79 -22.14
CA ASN A 197 -16.48 -9.40 -22.35
C ASN A 197 -15.54 -9.31 -23.56
N SER A 198 -15.55 -8.15 -24.20
CA SER A 198 -14.53 -7.79 -25.20
C SER A 198 -13.23 -7.46 -24.47
N LEU A 199 -12.09 -7.71 -25.10
CA LEU A 199 -10.78 -7.51 -24.51
C LEU A 199 -10.02 -6.42 -25.25
N LEU A 200 -9.75 -5.32 -24.54
CA LEU A 200 -8.84 -4.27 -25.00
C LEU A 200 -7.43 -4.53 -24.46
N VAL A 201 -6.43 -4.55 -25.34
CA VAL A 201 -5.02 -4.72 -24.96
C VAL A 201 -4.24 -3.44 -25.24
N ILE A 202 -3.68 -2.85 -24.19
CA ILE A 202 -2.78 -1.70 -24.29
C ILE A 202 -1.35 -2.23 -24.14
N ASN A 203 -0.58 -2.18 -25.22
CA ASN A 203 0.81 -2.61 -25.21
C ASN A 203 1.69 -1.59 -24.48
N GLY A 204 2.76 -2.06 -23.85
CA GLY A 204 3.78 -1.21 -23.24
C GLY A 204 5.12 -1.92 -23.17
N ASN A 205 6.10 -1.26 -22.55
CA ASN A 205 7.43 -1.82 -22.39
C ASN A 205 7.40 -3.18 -21.68
N ASP A 206 8.24 -4.08 -22.17
CA ASP A 206 8.47 -5.40 -21.60
C ASP A 206 9.14 -5.28 -20.22
N ARG A 207 8.36 -5.54 -19.16
CA ARG A 207 8.84 -5.44 -17.77
C ARG A 207 9.93 -6.45 -17.43
N SER A 208 10.04 -7.55 -18.17
CA SER A 208 11.13 -8.52 -17.94
C SER A 208 12.51 -7.92 -18.24
N LYS A 209 12.56 -6.78 -18.93
CA LYS A 209 13.79 -6.04 -19.24
C LYS A 209 14.07 -4.89 -18.26
N SER A 210 13.12 -4.56 -17.39
CA SER A 210 13.38 -3.62 -16.29
C SER A 210 14.29 -4.28 -15.24
N PRO A 211 15.09 -3.51 -14.48
CA PRO A 211 15.99 -4.09 -13.50
C PRO A 211 15.18 -4.77 -12.38
N PHE A 212 15.70 -5.86 -11.83
CA PHE A 212 15.14 -6.49 -10.63
C PHE A 212 16.20 -6.55 -9.54
N LEU A 213 15.88 -5.96 -8.39
CA LEU A 213 16.76 -5.87 -7.23
C LEU A 213 16.42 -6.97 -6.22
N TYR A 214 17.44 -7.69 -5.76
CA TYR A 214 17.29 -8.70 -4.71
C TYR A 214 18.44 -8.62 -3.70
N PRO A 215 18.17 -8.87 -2.39
CA PRO A 215 19.22 -8.85 -1.39
C PRO A 215 20.21 -10.00 -1.62
N ARG A 216 21.49 -9.74 -1.40
CA ARG A 216 22.54 -10.77 -1.25
C ARG A 216 23.01 -10.80 0.20
N GLU A 217 23.80 -11.80 0.56
CA GLU A 217 24.41 -11.87 1.89
C GLU A 217 25.14 -10.54 2.21
N PRO A 218 24.78 -9.87 3.31
CA PRO A 218 25.35 -8.58 3.66
C PRO A 218 26.78 -8.73 4.17
N ASP A 219 27.60 -7.69 3.97
CA ASP A 219 28.83 -7.51 4.73
C ASP A 219 28.53 -6.69 6.00
N LYS A 220 29.37 -6.78 7.04
CA LYS A 220 29.15 -6.17 8.36
C LYS A 220 28.96 -4.65 8.33
N LYS A 221 29.30 -3.97 7.23
CA LYS A 221 29.17 -2.50 7.06
C LYS A 221 28.48 -2.08 5.77
N GLN A 222 28.20 -3.02 4.87
CA GLN A 222 27.67 -2.72 3.54
C GLN A 222 26.58 -3.71 3.17
N ILE A 223 25.50 -3.17 2.64
CA ILE A 223 24.44 -3.96 2.04
C ILE A 223 24.87 -4.30 0.62
N LYS A 224 24.76 -5.57 0.24
CA LYS A 224 25.02 -6.02 -1.13
C LYS A 224 23.72 -6.43 -1.80
N ILE A 225 23.47 -5.88 -2.97
CA ILE A 225 22.24 -6.07 -3.76
C ILE A 225 22.60 -6.69 -5.09
N GLY A 226 21.95 -7.79 -5.45
CA GLY A 226 22.01 -8.32 -6.80
C GLY A 226 21.06 -7.58 -7.72
N ILE A 227 21.46 -7.47 -8.99
CA ILE A 227 20.68 -6.82 -10.04
C ILE A 227 20.51 -7.84 -11.16
N GLU A 228 19.27 -8.21 -11.48
CA GLU A 228 18.96 -8.87 -12.76
C GLU A 228 18.69 -7.81 -13.82
N GLY A 229 19.19 -8.03 -15.03
CA GLY A 229 19.20 -7.01 -16.08
C GLY A 229 20.28 -5.96 -15.85
N LYS A 230 20.01 -4.72 -16.23
CA LYS A 230 20.90 -3.57 -16.06
C LYS A 230 20.16 -2.45 -15.33
N ALA A 231 20.81 -1.86 -14.33
CA ALA A 231 20.36 -0.63 -13.69
C ALA A 231 21.25 0.53 -14.16
N ASP A 232 20.68 1.52 -14.85
CA ASP A 232 21.39 2.74 -15.25
C ASP A 232 21.49 3.74 -14.08
N GLN A 233 20.49 3.73 -13.19
CA GLN A 233 20.48 4.54 -11.97
C GLN A 233 19.90 3.73 -10.81
N ILE A 234 20.43 3.99 -9.60
CA ILE A 234 19.94 3.46 -8.34
C ILE A 234 19.71 4.64 -7.40
N ILE A 235 18.52 4.69 -6.80
CA ILE A 235 18.14 5.64 -5.77
C ILE A 235 18.05 4.85 -4.47
N ALA A 236 18.79 5.31 -3.46
CA ALA A 236 18.81 4.71 -2.14
C ALA A 236 18.37 5.76 -1.11
N LEU A 237 17.38 5.42 -0.29
CA LEU A 237 16.95 6.23 0.84
C LEU A 237 17.27 5.51 2.14
N TRP A 238 17.79 6.23 3.14
CA TRP A 238 17.70 5.81 4.54
C TRP A 238 16.53 6.54 5.18
N GLN A 239 15.56 5.79 5.71
CA GLN A 239 14.24 6.32 6.04
C GLN A 239 13.66 7.10 4.83
N ASN A 240 13.51 8.41 4.98
CA ASN A 240 13.03 9.33 3.94
C ASN A 240 14.13 10.34 3.55
N PHE A 241 15.40 9.93 3.57
CA PHE A 241 16.53 10.77 3.17
C PHE A 241 17.35 10.05 2.12
N GLU A 242 17.55 10.69 0.97
CA GLU A 242 18.39 10.14 -0.09
C GLU A 242 19.86 10.05 0.34
N LEU A 243 20.44 8.87 0.17
CA LEU A 243 21.85 8.64 0.46
C LEU A 243 22.73 9.39 -0.54
N PRO A 244 23.85 9.99 -0.10
CA PRO A 244 24.85 10.53 -1.01
C PRO A 244 25.33 9.50 -2.02
N THR A 245 25.60 9.93 -3.26
CA THR A 245 26.03 9.03 -4.34
C THR A 245 27.31 8.27 -4.05
N GLN A 246 28.18 8.79 -3.16
CA GLN A 246 29.40 8.12 -2.74
C GLN A 246 29.14 6.87 -1.89
N MET A 247 27.98 6.79 -1.24
CA MET A 247 27.55 5.65 -0.43
C MET A 247 26.83 4.57 -1.26
N VAL A 248 26.64 4.80 -2.56
CA VAL A 248 25.93 3.91 -3.48
C VAL A 248 26.83 3.57 -4.66
N GLN A 249 27.34 2.35 -4.72
CA GLN A 249 28.19 1.89 -5.82
C GLN A 249 27.40 0.92 -6.70
N ASN A 250 27.24 1.26 -7.98
CA ASN A 250 26.62 0.39 -8.99
C ASN A 250 27.73 -0.34 -9.77
N CYS A 251 27.70 -1.67 -9.76
CA CYS A 251 28.69 -2.56 -10.36
C CYS A 251 28.05 -3.48 -11.41
N ASP A 252 27.10 -2.94 -12.18
CA ASP A 252 26.30 -3.59 -13.24
C ASP A 252 25.37 -4.72 -12.75
N SER A 253 25.95 -5.82 -12.28
CA SER A 253 25.22 -7.02 -11.82
C SER A 253 24.94 -7.03 -10.31
N PHE A 254 25.48 -6.05 -9.60
CA PHE A 254 25.23 -5.84 -8.18
C PHE A 254 25.47 -4.38 -7.81
N ALA A 255 24.96 -3.97 -6.66
CA ALA A 255 25.28 -2.71 -6.03
C ALA A 255 25.71 -2.92 -4.57
N THR A 256 26.52 -2.01 -4.05
CA THR A 256 26.82 -1.92 -2.62
C THR A 256 26.33 -0.60 -2.06
N ILE A 257 25.70 -0.67 -0.89
CA ILE A 257 25.17 0.49 -0.17
C ILE A 257 25.86 0.55 1.19
N GLU A 258 26.54 1.66 1.47
CA GLU A 258 27.07 1.92 2.79
C GLU A 258 25.93 2.29 3.75
N ILE A 259 25.94 1.71 4.95
CA ILE A 259 24.95 2.03 5.97
C ILE A 259 25.41 3.31 6.68
N PRO A 260 24.59 4.38 6.72
CA PRO A 260 24.97 5.62 7.41
C PRO A 260 25.15 5.38 8.90
N PHE A 261 26.10 6.10 9.51
CA PHE A 261 26.36 6.00 10.94
C PHE A 261 25.11 6.37 11.76
N ASP A 262 24.32 7.33 11.29
CA ASP A 262 23.04 7.74 11.88
C ASP A 262 22.07 6.55 12.07
N ALA A 263 22.15 5.48 11.27
CA ALA A 263 21.34 4.28 11.46
C ALA A 263 21.60 3.56 12.81
N THR A 264 22.76 3.78 13.43
CA THR A 264 23.10 3.19 14.74
C THR A 264 22.38 3.86 15.91
N THR A 265 21.78 5.04 15.71
CA THR A 265 21.05 5.77 16.76
C THR A 265 19.58 5.34 16.85
N MET A 266 19.10 4.54 15.89
CA MET A 266 17.73 4.04 15.84
C MET A 266 17.66 2.55 16.16
N GLU A 267 16.68 2.15 16.97
CA GLU A 267 16.39 0.73 17.22
C GLU A 267 15.98 0.03 15.92
N ARG A 268 15.10 0.65 15.13
CA ARG A 268 14.64 0.16 13.82
C ARG A 268 14.72 1.29 12.79
N SER A 269 15.34 1.02 11.65
CA SER A 269 15.35 1.91 10.48
C SER A 269 15.42 1.11 9.19
N PHE A 270 15.30 1.76 8.04
CA PHE A 270 15.20 1.07 6.77
C PHE A 270 16.05 1.72 5.69
N ILE A 271 16.62 0.89 4.82
CA ILE A 271 17.16 1.30 3.53
C ILE A 271 16.16 0.91 2.45
N ARG A 272 15.69 1.88 1.67
CA ARG A 272 14.83 1.65 0.52
C ARG A 272 15.62 1.86 -0.77
N LEU A 273 15.46 0.94 -1.72
CA LEU A 273 16.14 0.96 -3.00
C LEU A 273 15.16 0.82 -4.14
N VAL A 274 15.35 1.68 -5.13
CA VAL A 274 14.73 1.56 -6.45
C VAL A 274 15.78 1.83 -7.51
N ALA A 275 15.68 1.14 -8.63
CA ALA A 275 16.55 1.31 -9.78
C ALA A 275 15.73 1.55 -11.03
N MET A 276 16.38 1.98 -12.09
CA MET A 276 15.75 2.06 -13.41
C MET A 276 16.74 1.86 -14.55
N ASN A 277 16.17 1.55 -15.71
CA ASN A 277 16.80 1.66 -17.02
C ASN A 277 15.79 2.20 -18.04
N GLU A 278 16.18 2.21 -19.32
CA GLU A 278 15.32 2.65 -20.43
C GLU A 278 13.97 1.91 -20.55
N HIS A 279 13.86 0.68 -20.04
CA HIS A 279 12.63 -0.10 -20.09
C HIS A 279 11.68 0.20 -18.93
N GLY A 280 12.20 0.63 -17.78
CA GLY A 280 11.38 1.07 -16.65
C GLY A 280 12.09 0.97 -15.30
N ALA A 281 11.31 1.16 -14.24
CA ALA A 281 11.76 1.05 -12.86
C ALA A 281 11.78 -0.40 -12.37
N SER A 282 12.59 -0.66 -11.36
CA SER A 282 12.66 -1.95 -10.67
C SER A 282 11.49 -2.18 -9.72
N ASN A 283 11.49 -3.34 -9.07
CA ASN A 283 10.80 -3.51 -7.79
C ASN A 283 11.33 -2.53 -6.74
N ASP A 284 10.50 -2.30 -5.73
CA ASP A 284 10.84 -1.56 -4.53
C ASP A 284 11.45 -2.53 -3.51
N LEU A 285 12.72 -2.34 -3.17
CA LEU A 285 13.42 -3.19 -2.23
C LEU A 285 13.63 -2.45 -0.91
N LEU A 286 12.99 -2.93 0.16
CA LEU A 286 13.10 -2.39 1.50
C LEU A 286 13.92 -3.33 2.38
N ILE A 287 14.89 -2.78 3.10
CA ILE A 287 15.86 -3.54 3.89
C ILE A 287 15.83 -3.02 5.33
N PRO A 288 15.30 -3.81 6.27
CA PRO A 288 15.23 -3.41 7.66
C PRO A 288 16.60 -3.51 8.33
N LEU A 289 16.88 -2.52 9.17
CA LEU A 289 18.09 -2.41 9.98
C LEU A 289 17.73 -2.34 11.47
N GLU A 290 18.51 -3.01 12.29
CA GLU A 290 18.48 -2.93 13.74
C GLU A 290 19.80 -2.33 14.25
N LYS A 291 19.76 -1.12 14.81
CA LYS A 291 20.96 -0.37 15.24
C LYS A 291 22.06 -0.31 14.18
N GLY A 292 21.66 -0.05 12.93
CA GLY A 292 22.55 0.02 11.77
C GLY A 292 23.07 -1.35 11.28
N GLN A 293 22.54 -2.46 11.78
CA GLN A 293 22.86 -3.80 11.28
C GLN A 293 21.72 -4.36 10.44
N VAL A 294 22.03 -5.00 9.32
CA VAL A 294 21.03 -5.65 8.46
C VAL A 294 20.36 -6.79 9.20
N ILE A 295 19.04 -6.82 9.18
CA ILE A 295 18.28 -7.96 9.68
C ILE A 295 18.35 -9.09 8.65
N THR A 296 18.83 -10.25 9.11
CA THR A 296 19.06 -11.42 8.26
C THR A 296 18.18 -12.61 8.62
N SER A 297 17.42 -12.50 9.71
CA SER A 297 16.50 -13.53 10.17
C SER A 297 15.11 -12.94 10.39
N PRO A 298 14.04 -13.57 9.85
CA PRO A 298 12.67 -13.17 10.14
C PRO A 298 12.32 -13.15 11.63
N LYS A 299 13.05 -13.90 12.47
CA LYS A 299 12.84 -13.94 13.93
C LYS A 299 13.23 -12.64 14.66
N GLN A 300 13.92 -11.72 13.97
CA GLN A 300 14.26 -10.39 14.50
C GLN A 300 13.21 -9.34 14.10
N LEU A 301 12.19 -9.75 13.34
CA LEU A 301 11.05 -8.91 13.02
C LEU A 301 10.00 -9.08 14.10
N GLU A 302 9.49 -7.95 14.57
CA GLU A 302 8.47 -7.87 15.60
C GLU A 302 7.13 -7.50 14.96
N ARG A 303 6.03 -7.69 15.69
CA ARG A 303 4.67 -7.39 15.18
C ARG A 303 4.44 -5.90 14.83
N ASP A 304 5.31 -5.02 15.34
CA ASP A 304 5.29 -3.58 15.06
C ASP A 304 6.08 -3.20 13.77
N ASP A 305 6.82 -4.15 13.17
CA ASP A 305 7.38 -4.01 11.82
C ASP A 305 6.29 -4.17 10.75
N ARG A 306 5.45 -3.14 10.60
CA ARG A 306 4.24 -3.18 9.75
C ARG A 306 4.55 -3.52 8.30
N GLU A 307 5.70 -3.09 7.79
CA GLU A 307 6.18 -3.36 6.43
C GLU A 307 6.49 -4.85 6.20
N ALA A 308 6.67 -5.63 7.26
CA ALA A 308 6.86 -7.08 7.22
C ALA A 308 5.57 -7.87 7.49
N SER A 309 4.40 -7.20 7.49
CA SER A 309 3.12 -7.88 7.70
C SER A 309 2.77 -8.77 6.50
N ILE A 310 2.49 -10.04 6.77
CA ILE A 310 1.88 -11.00 5.86
C ILE A 310 0.46 -11.24 6.36
N LEU A 311 -0.51 -10.65 5.65
CA LEU A 311 -1.89 -10.55 6.09
C LEU A 311 -2.70 -11.78 5.71
N TYR A 312 -3.55 -12.23 6.62
CA TYR A 312 -4.60 -13.22 6.37
C TYR A 312 -5.97 -12.60 6.64
N PHE A 313 -6.73 -12.32 5.58
CA PHE A 313 -8.13 -11.91 5.71
C PHE A 313 -9.01 -13.12 6.04
N LEU A 314 -9.83 -13.00 7.07
CA LEU A 314 -10.81 -14.01 7.45
C LEU A 314 -12.19 -13.39 7.67
N MET A 315 -13.20 -13.99 7.04
CA MET A 315 -14.59 -13.69 7.34
C MET A 315 -14.98 -14.47 8.59
N VAL A 316 -15.24 -13.75 9.69
CA VAL A 316 -15.43 -14.32 11.03
C VAL A 316 -16.43 -15.48 11.00
N ASP A 317 -17.61 -15.26 10.43
CA ASP A 317 -18.70 -16.24 10.35
C ASP A 317 -18.37 -17.53 9.58
N ARG A 318 -17.38 -17.52 8.69
CA ARG A 318 -17.01 -18.71 7.88
C ARG A 318 -15.74 -19.39 8.34
N PHE A 319 -14.96 -18.74 9.21
CA PHE A 319 -13.61 -19.18 9.49
C PHE A 319 -13.59 -20.42 10.41
N ASN A 320 -14.11 -20.29 11.63
CA ASN A 320 -14.18 -21.40 12.57
C ASN A 320 -15.25 -21.12 13.63
N ASN A 321 -16.17 -22.07 13.83
CA ASN A 321 -17.12 -22.04 14.95
C ASN A 321 -16.43 -22.58 16.22
N GLY A 322 -16.32 -21.72 17.24
CA GLY A 322 -15.70 -22.03 18.52
C GLY A 322 -16.71 -22.50 19.57
N THR A 323 -17.94 -22.03 19.50
CA THR A 323 -19.06 -22.43 20.36
C THR A 323 -20.39 -22.40 19.61
N THR A 324 -21.31 -23.29 19.97
CA THR A 324 -22.67 -23.29 19.43
C THR A 324 -23.63 -22.37 20.21
N ASP A 325 -23.19 -21.76 21.31
CA ASP A 325 -24.05 -20.98 22.22
C ASP A 325 -24.60 -19.68 21.58
N ASN A 326 -23.88 -19.14 20.59
CA ASN A 326 -24.23 -17.94 19.83
C ASN A 326 -24.63 -18.24 18.38
N ASP A 327 -24.79 -19.51 18.00
CA ASP A 327 -25.25 -19.90 16.68
C ASP A 327 -26.70 -19.44 16.46
N ARG A 328 -26.88 -18.40 15.62
CA ARG A 328 -28.20 -17.86 15.31
C ARG A 328 -28.32 -17.58 13.82
N GLN A 329 -28.92 -18.52 13.11
CA GLN A 329 -29.39 -18.29 11.74
C GLN A 329 -30.63 -17.39 11.75
N ILE A 330 -30.82 -16.67 10.65
CA ILE A 330 -32.07 -15.96 10.42
C ILE A 330 -33.14 -16.99 10.03
N ASP A 331 -34.24 -17.02 10.77
CA ASP A 331 -35.38 -17.89 10.48
C ASP A 331 -36.22 -17.31 9.34
N ASP A 332 -35.73 -17.53 8.12
CA ASP A 332 -36.42 -17.13 6.89
C ASP A 332 -36.20 -18.19 5.80
N PRO A 333 -37.26 -18.87 5.33
CA PRO A 333 -37.14 -19.95 4.35
C PRO A 333 -36.70 -19.48 2.95
N LEU A 334 -36.77 -18.18 2.66
CA LEU A 334 -36.28 -17.61 1.39
C LEU A 334 -34.76 -17.42 1.39
N ILE A 335 -34.12 -17.46 2.56
CA ILE A 335 -32.66 -17.39 2.67
C ILE A 335 -32.08 -18.79 2.50
N LEU A 336 -31.36 -19.00 1.39
CA LEU A 336 -30.70 -20.27 1.14
C LEU A 336 -29.61 -20.53 2.20
N PRO A 337 -29.34 -21.79 2.59
CA PRO A 337 -28.36 -22.10 3.62
C PRO A 337 -26.96 -21.49 3.41
N PRO A 338 -26.40 -21.37 2.19
CA PRO A 338 -25.13 -20.68 1.97
C PRO A 338 -25.18 -19.16 2.17
N ALA A 339 -26.37 -18.56 2.12
CA ALA A 339 -26.62 -17.13 2.26
C ALA A 339 -27.08 -16.73 3.68
N ASN A 340 -27.02 -17.67 4.64
CA ASN A 340 -27.31 -17.45 6.06
C ASN A 340 -26.03 -17.57 6.89
N TYR A 341 -26.10 -17.30 8.19
CA TYR A 341 -24.99 -17.46 9.15
C TYR A 341 -24.53 -18.93 9.27
N LYS A 342 -23.23 -19.14 9.49
CA LYS A 342 -22.61 -20.47 9.66
C LYS A 342 -21.94 -20.65 11.03
N GLY A 343 -21.92 -19.62 11.87
CA GLY A 343 -21.57 -19.74 13.28
C GLY A 343 -20.09 -19.57 13.59
N GLY A 344 -19.29 -19.09 12.64
CA GLY A 344 -17.92 -18.69 12.95
C GLY A 344 -17.89 -17.50 13.92
N ASP A 345 -16.98 -17.54 14.88
CA ASP A 345 -16.98 -16.64 16.04
C ASP A 345 -15.55 -16.26 16.51
N LEU A 346 -15.46 -15.32 17.45
CA LEU A 346 -14.19 -14.85 18.00
C LEU A 346 -13.46 -15.95 18.78
N ILE A 347 -14.18 -16.84 19.47
CA ILE A 347 -13.60 -17.98 20.19
C ILE A 347 -12.86 -18.92 19.24
N GLY A 348 -13.46 -19.20 18.08
CA GLY A 348 -12.94 -20.08 17.05
C GLY A 348 -11.66 -19.53 16.44
N ILE A 349 -11.58 -18.20 16.25
CA ILE A 349 -10.35 -17.55 15.81
C ILE A 349 -9.27 -17.67 16.88
N THR A 350 -9.60 -17.35 18.15
CA THR A 350 -8.68 -17.50 19.29
C THR A 350 -8.13 -18.92 19.40
N LYS A 351 -8.99 -19.94 19.21
CA LYS A 351 -8.58 -21.35 19.18
C LYS A 351 -7.57 -21.64 18.07
N LYS A 352 -7.80 -21.11 16.86
CA LYS A 352 -6.86 -21.31 15.72
C LYS A 352 -5.52 -20.63 15.93
N ILE A 353 -5.48 -19.48 16.62
CA ILE A 353 -4.23 -18.86 17.05
C ILE A 353 -3.49 -19.81 18.01
N LYS A 354 -4.15 -20.29 19.07
CA LYS A 354 -3.57 -21.21 20.06
C LYS A 354 -3.09 -22.54 19.45
N GLU A 355 -3.73 -23.01 18.38
CA GLU A 355 -3.34 -24.22 17.62
C GLU A 355 -2.12 -24.00 16.68
N GLY A 356 -1.63 -22.77 16.57
CA GLY A 356 -0.54 -22.37 15.69
C GLY A 356 -0.90 -22.39 14.20
N TYR A 357 -2.19 -22.23 13.85
CA TYR A 357 -2.65 -22.27 12.45
C TYR A 357 -1.95 -21.21 11.59
N PHE A 358 -1.93 -19.97 12.09
CA PHE A 358 -1.34 -18.83 11.37
C PHE A 358 0.19 -18.91 11.28
N GLU A 359 0.86 -19.34 12.36
CA GLU A 359 2.30 -19.56 12.37
C GLU A 359 2.73 -20.58 11.32
N LYS A 360 2.02 -21.71 11.21
CA LYS A 360 2.30 -22.76 10.20
C LYS A 360 2.13 -22.25 8.76
N LEU A 361 1.29 -21.26 8.55
CA LEU A 361 1.11 -20.59 7.25
C LEU A 361 2.13 -19.47 7.01
N GLY A 362 2.92 -19.07 8.02
CA GLY A 362 3.82 -17.92 7.95
C GLY A 362 3.10 -16.57 8.02
N ILE A 363 1.91 -16.53 8.62
CA ILE A 363 1.10 -15.32 8.80
C ILE A 363 1.44 -14.68 10.16
N ASN A 364 1.67 -13.37 10.16
CA ASN A 364 1.91 -12.57 11.37
C ASN A 364 0.89 -11.43 11.56
N THR A 365 -0.08 -11.27 10.65
CA THR A 365 -1.16 -10.29 10.79
C THR A 365 -2.48 -10.91 10.34
N ILE A 366 -3.51 -10.86 11.19
CA ILE A 366 -4.87 -11.27 10.82
C ILE A 366 -5.75 -10.05 10.55
N TRP A 367 -6.56 -10.11 9.50
CA TRP A 367 -7.53 -9.09 9.16
C TRP A 367 -8.94 -9.66 9.28
N LEU A 368 -9.68 -9.19 10.28
CA LEU A 368 -11.04 -9.60 10.58
C LEU A 368 -12.03 -8.84 9.69
N SER A 369 -13.00 -9.54 9.10
CA SER A 369 -14.22 -8.90 8.57
C SER A 369 -14.93 -8.09 9.66
N PRO A 370 -15.84 -7.17 9.32
CA PRO A 370 -16.51 -6.35 10.32
C PRO A 370 -17.26 -7.21 11.35
N ILE A 371 -17.14 -6.83 12.62
CA ILE A 371 -17.73 -7.57 13.75
C ILE A 371 -18.87 -6.82 14.42
N ALA A 372 -19.25 -5.65 13.92
CA ALA A 372 -20.30 -4.83 14.51
C ALA A 372 -21.69 -5.48 14.31
N GLN A 373 -22.63 -5.16 15.19
CA GLN A 373 -23.97 -5.75 15.15
C GLN A 373 -24.68 -5.46 13.82
N ASN A 374 -25.00 -6.53 13.08
CA ASN A 374 -25.76 -6.53 11.84
C ASN A 374 -27.25 -6.84 12.11
N PRO A 375 -28.16 -6.66 11.14
CA PRO A 375 -29.59 -6.91 11.35
C PRO A 375 -29.90 -8.36 11.76
N ASN A 376 -31.03 -8.53 12.45
CA ASN A 376 -31.59 -9.84 12.82
C ASN A 376 -32.58 -10.38 11.78
N GLU A 377 -32.52 -9.85 10.57
CA GLU A 377 -33.37 -10.24 9.44
C GLU A 377 -32.55 -10.29 8.15
N GLY A 378 -33.08 -10.96 7.13
CA GLY A 378 -32.48 -10.99 5.79
C GLY A 378 -33.06 -9.91 4.88
N TYR A 379 -32.27 -9.53 3.89
CA TYR A 379 -32.60 -8.49 2.91
C TYR A 379 -32.50 -9.04 1.50
N THR A 380 -33.23 -8.40 0.58
CA THR A 380 -33.30 -8.78 -0.82
C THR A 380 -32.26 -8.00 -1.60
N GLU A 381 -31.48 -8.68 -2.45
CA GLU A 381 -30.52 -8.01 -3.32
C GLU A 381 -31.24 -7.11 -4.35
N PHE A 382 -30.64 -5.96 -4.65
CA PHE A 382 -31.18 -5.03 -5.64
C PHE A 382 -31.20 -5.59 -7.08
N PRO A 383 -30.16 -6.30 -7.60
CA PRO A 383 -30.23 -6.87 -8.93
C PRO A 383 -31.15 -8.10 -9.00
N GLU A 384 -31.76 -8.34 -10.17
CA GLU A 384 -32.37 -9.64 -10.46
C GLU A 384 -31.32 -10.77 -10.25
N PRO A 385 -31.69 -11.92 -9.66
CA PRO A 385 -33.06 -12.41 -9.45
C PRO A 385 -33.66 -12.10 -8.07
N HIS A 386 -33.19 -11.05 -7.36
CA HIS A 386 -33.76 -10.61 -6.09
C HIS A 386 -33.74 -11.70 -5.00
N ARG A 387 -32.60 -12.37 -4.81
CA ARG A 387 -32.42 -13.37 -3.74
C ARG A 387 -32.33 -12.71 -2.37
N LYS A 388 -32.79 -13.43 -1.35
CA LYS A 388 -32.70 -13.01 0.04
C LYS A 388 -31.46 -13.57 0.73
N TYR A 389 -30.79 -12.77 1.54
CA TYR A 389 -29.57 -13.14 2.27
C TYR A 389 -29.47 -12.40 3.61
N SER A 390 -28.74 -12.97 4.57
CA SER A 390 -28.49 -12.34 5.86
C SER A 390 -27.20 -11.51 5.87
N GLY A 391 -27.07 -10.61 6.85
CA GLY A 391 -25.88 -9.75 7.04
C GLY A 391 -24.63 -10.48 7.58
N TYR A 392 -24.44 -11.77 7.27
CA TYR A 392 -23.34 -12.60 7.82
C TYR A 392 -21.93 -12.09 7.47
N HIS A 393 -21.83 -11.23 6.46
CA HIS A 393 -20.60 -10.61 6.01
C HIS A 393 -20.14 -9.44 6.90
N GLY A 394 -21.02 -8.89 7.75
CA GLY A 394 -20.68 -7.85 8.72
C GLY A 394 -20.84 -6.39 8.23
N TYR A 395 -21.05 -6.18 6.93
CA TYR A 395 -21.03 -4.84 6.31
C TYR A 395 -22.33 -4.02 6.46
N TRP A 396 -23.33 -4.47 7.23
CA TRP A 396 -24.56 -3.71 7.50
C TRP A 396 -24.64 -3.31 8.98
N PRO A 397 -23.77 -2.42 9.47
CA PRO A 397 -23.75 -2.08 10.88
C PRO A 397 -25.04 -1.35 11.30
N VAL A 398 -25.81 -1.98 12.17
CA VAL A 398 -26.92 -1.36 12.92
C VAL A 398 -26.37 -0.54 14.09
N THR A 399 -25.19 -0.91 14.60
CA THR A 399 -24.39 -0.09 15.51
C THR A 399 -22.93 -0.08 15.05
N LEU A 400 -22.14 0.92 15.47
CA LEU A 400 -20.72 1.02 15.12
C LEU A 400 -19.79 0.53 16.24
N THR A 401 -20.33 0.30 17.44
CA THR A 401 -19.55 0.08 18.66
C THR A 401 -19.91 -1.21 19.39
N THR A 402 -20.99 -1.89 19.00
CA THR A 402 -21.42 -3.14 19.64
C THR A 402 -21.02 -4.32 18.77
N ILE A 403 -20.36 -5.31 19.36
CA ILE A 403 -20.04 -6.57 18.69
C ILE A 403 -21.35 -7.31 18.39
N ASP A 404 -21.42 -7.92 17.20
CA ASP A 404 -22.53 -8.77 16.82
C ASP A 404 -22.61 -9.96 17.75
N ASN A 405 -23.77 -10.13 18.40
CA ASN A 405 -23.96 -11.18 19.38
C ASN A 405 -23.81 -12.61 18.81
N ARG A 406 -23.84 -12.77 17.47
CA ARG A 406 -23.55 -14.02 16.76
C ARG A 406 -22.06 -14.33 16.68
N PHE A 407 -21.20 -13.31 16.76
CA PHE A 407 -19.74 -13.47 16.67
C PHE A 407 -19.08 -13.50 18.05
N GLY A 408 -19.68 -12.87 19.05
CA GLY A 408 -19.17 -12.91 20.41
C GLY A 408 -19.50 -11.67 21.24
N ASN A 409 -18.61 -11.33 22.17
CA ASN A 409 -18.71 -10.20 23.06
C ASN A 409 -17.35 -9.52 23.30
N GLU A 410 -17.34 -8.45 24.10
CA GLU A 410 -16.16 -7.64 24.40
C GLU A 410 -15.03 -8.44 25.06
N GLU A 411 -15.36 -9.30 26.04
CA GLU A 411 -14.40 -10.16 26.72
C GLU A 411 -13.68 -11.09 25.74
N GLN A 412 -14.43 -11.72 24.84
CA GLN A 412 -13.90 -12.62 23.82
C GLN A 412 -13.05 -11.89 22.78
N LEU A 413 -13.41 -10.64 22.44
CA LEU A 413 -12.56 -9.80 21.57
C LEU A 413 -11.24 -9.46 22.26
N HIS A 414 -11.26 -9.08 23.53
CA HIS A 414 -10.04 -8.85 24.30
C HIS A 414 -9.18 -10.11 24.40
N GLU A 415 -9.79 -11.28 24.64
CA GLU A 415 -9.06 -12.55 24.65
C GLU A 415 -8.40 -12.83 23.31
N LEU A 416 -9.12 -12.63 22.19
CA LEU A 416 -8.58 -12.80 20.85
C LEU A 416 -7.37 -11.90 20.61
N VAL A 417 -7.51 -10.60 20.89
CA VAL A 417 -6.44 -9.61 20.66
C VAL A 417 -5.23 -9.90 21.55
N ASN A 418 -5.43 -10.21 22.83
CA ASN A 418 -4.35 -10.57 23.74
C ASN A 418 -3.63 -11.85 23.28
N THR A 419 -4.40 -12.89 22.95
CA THR A 419 -3.85 -14.16 22.44
C THR A 419 -3.06 -13.94 21.16
N ALA A 420 -3.56 -13.12 20.23
CA ALA A 420 -2.85 -12.77 19.00
C ALA A 420 -1.51 -12.10 19.31
N HIS A 421 -1.52 -11.05 20.13
CA HIS A 421 -0.32 -10.30 20.49
C HIS A 421 0.72 -11.15 21.23
N GLU A 422 0.30 -12.04 22.14
CA GLU A 422 1.18 -12.99 22.84
C GLU A 422 1.87 -13.96 21.87
N ASN A 423 1.27 -14.23 20.71
CA ASN A 423 1.81 -15.08 19.65
C ASN A 423 2.48 -14.26 18.53
N GLY A 424 2.76 -12.98 18.75
CA GLY A 424 3.41 -12.11 17.76
C GLY A 424 2.53 -11.78 16.55
N ILE A 425 1.21 -11.91 16.67
CA ILE A 425 0.25 -11.66 15.58
C ILE A 425 -0.43 -10.31 15.79
N SER A 426 -0.35 -9.42 14.80
CA SER A 426 -1.12 -8.17 14.76
C SER A 426 -2.56 -8.41 14.31
N VAL A 427 -3.52 -7.63 14.83
CA VAL A 427 -4.94 -7.73 14.48
C VAL A 427 -5.41 -6.45 13.81
N LEU A 428 -5.93 -6.58 12.59
CA LEU A 428 -6.64 -5.53 11.87
C LEU A 428 -8.13 -5.83 11.87
N LEU A 429 -8.94 -4.82 12.15
CA LEU A 429 -10.41 -4.93 12.08
C LEU A 429 -10.90 -4.11 10.90
N ASP A 430 -11.65 -4.74 10.00
CA ASP A 430 -12.40 -4.02 8.99
C ASP A 430 -13.51 -3.19 9.65
N HIS A 431 -13.49 -1.88 9.42
CA HIS A 431 -14.41 -0.93 10.02
C HIS A 431 -15.17 -0.18 8.92
N VAL A 432 -16.49 -0.35 8.92
CA VAL A 432 -17.38 0.26 7.92
C VAL A 432 -17.67 1.71 8.31
N SER A 433 -16.94 2.63 7.69
CA SER A 433 -17.08 4.08 7.94
C SER A 433 -17.85 4.83 6.85
N ASN A 434 -18.08 4.21 5.69
CA ASN A 434 -18.66 4.88 4.53
C ASN A 434 -20.19 4.81 4.47
N HIS A 435 -20.82 3.89 5.21
CA HIS A 435 -22.27 3.72 5.26
C HIS A 435 -22.70 3.01 6.54
N VAL A 436 -24.00 3.06 6.84
CA VAL A 436 -24.62 2.29 7.93
C VAL A 436 -25.94 1.68 7.45
N HIS A 437 -26.44 0.69 8.19
CA HIS A 437 -27.75 0.11 7.90
C HIS A 437 -28.88 1.12 8.19
N GLN A 438 -30.02 1.04 7.49
CA GLN A 438 -31.17 1.95 7.66
C GLN A 438 -31.75 1.98 9.09
N ASN A 439 -31.52 0.92 9.86
CA ASN A 439 -31.94 0.82 11.27
C ASN A 439 -30.89 1.37 12.26
N ASN A 440 -29.78 1.95 11.78
CA ASN A 440 -28.77 2.54 12.63
C ASN A 440 -29.26 3.88 13.20
N GLN A 441 -29.07 4.10 14.49
CA GLN A 441 -29.55 5.29 15.20
C GLN A 441 -29.05 6.59 14.57
N ILE A 442 -27.84 6.62 14.00
CA ILE A 442 -27.29 7.80 13.34
C ILE A 442 -28.20 8.28 12.20
N ILE A 443 -28.68 7.38 11.35
CA ILE A 443 -29.54 7.73 10.21
C ILE A 443 -30.99 7.96 10.64
N ILE A 444 -31.44 7.30 11.71
CA ILE A 444 -32.76 7.56 12.30
C ILE A 444 -32.83 8.98 12.87
N ASP A 445 -31.78 9.41 13.57
CA ASP A 445 -31.70 10.74 14.20
C ASP A 445 -31.35 11.84 13.19
N HIS A 446 -30.54 11.51 12.18
CA HIS A 446 -30.04 12.42 11.16
C HIS A 446 -30.24 11.89 9.74
N PRO A 447 -31.50 11.79 9.25
CA PRO A 447 -31.77 11.29 7.90
C PRO A 447 -31.16 12.16 6.80
N GLU A 448 -30.89 13.45 7.09
CA GLU A 448 -30.25 14.39 6.18
C GLU A 448 -28.75 14.13 5.93
N TRP A 449 -28.12 13.24 6.72
CA TRP A 449 -26.72 12.85 6.49
C TRP A 449 -26.57 11.74 5.47
N ALA A 450 -27.67 11.08 5.07
CA ALA A 450 -27.64 10.12 3.97
C ALA A 450 -27.39 10.85 2.65
N THR A 451 -26.37 10.42 1.91
CA THR A 451 -26.13 10.82 0.52
C THR A 451 -26.73 9.76 -0.42
N GLU A 452 -27.25 10.19 -1.57
CA GLU A 452 -27.78 9.30 -2.62
C GLU A 452 -26.73 8.34 -3.19
#